data_AF-A0A1S7LDV7-F1
#
_entry.id   AF-A0A1S7LDV7-F1
#
_cell.length_a   1.000
_cell.length_b   1.000
_cell.length_c   1.000
_cell.angle_alpha   90.00
_cell.angle_beta   90.00
_cell.angle_gamma   90.00
#
_symmetry.space_group_name_H-M   'P 1'
#
loop_
_entity.id
_entity.type
_entity.pdbx_description
1 polymer ?
#
loop_
_entity_poly.entity_id
_entity_poly.type
_entity_poly.pdbx_seq_one_letter_code
_entity_poly.pdbx_strand_id
1 'polypeptide(L)'
;MRQNRLDCRLPDNWDELDVALPVHVQQRFNRCNLTADVLGSLGYQKHPVPLEIVGSHELHKRLFARLDEIKGRKKRAELFQDYMTVHFTLERPEEAGYTPGSRFQRIKTDYRRILRGWLFNPDGQEAAVIKGWVVSRFGLLPRWHDGVLDDCHSEAYAKYLQMQANGLYNTNALESQLDMVYAYCQYELRRRFPSQVHWMLYRGVNQVDQYEVLAKGKKGRRVVLLNNLSSFTEDRERADEFGDYIMEVEIPIYKVFCYNALFPGLLKGEEEVMVVGGLADVKICTM
;
A
#
# COMPACT_ATOMS: atom_id res chain seq x y z
N MET A 1 -30.46 -1.07 12.41
CA MET A 1 -30.38 0.13 13.28
C MET A 1 -29.38 -0.12 14.39
N ARG A 2 -28.18 0.44 14.26
CA ARG A 2 -27.28 0.86 15.35
C ARG A 2 -26.23 1.79 14.71
N GLN A 3 -26.69 2.98 14.33
CA GLN A 3 -25.81 4.14 14.19
C GLN A 3 -25.51 4.63 15.61
N ASN A 4 -24.47 4.09 16.24
CA ASN A 4 -23.77 4.89 17.24
C ASN A 4 -22.82 5.80 16.45
N ARG A 5 -23.40 6.86 15.84
CA ARG A 5 -22.61 8.05 15.53
C ARG A 5 -22.13 8.56 16.88
N LEU A 6 -20.87 8.30 17.21
CA LEU A 6 -20.15 9.18 18.10
C LEU A 6 -20.35 10.57 17.51
N ASP A 7 -21.08 11.41 18.23
CA ASP A 7 -21.36 12.80 17.89
C ASP A 7 -20.06 13.61 18.09
N CYS A 8 -19.00 13.19 17.41
CA CYS A 8 -17.74 13.91 17.32
C CYS A 8 -18.04 15.10 16.42
N ARG A 9 -18.23 16.28 17.03
CA ARG A 9 -18.23 17.55 16.29
C ARG A 9 -16.97 17.59 15.45
N LEU A 10 -17.12 17.39 14.14
CA LEU A 10 -16.02 17.53 13.20
C LEU A 10 -15.54 18.98 13.28
N PRO A 11 -14.25 19.22 13.59
CA PRO A 11 -13.77 20.58 13.67
C PRO A 11 -13.74 21.23 12.28
N ASP A 12 -14.14 22.50 12.21
CA ASP A 12 -14.23 23.30 10.98
C ASP A 12 -12.91 23.99 10.58
N ASN A 13 -11.82 23.77 11.32
CA ASN A 13 -10.49 24.30 11.02
C ASN A 13 -9.38 23.48 11.69
N TRP A 14 -8.84 22.47 11.00
CA TRP A 14 -7.87 21.53 11.58
C TRP A 14 -6.40 21.95 11.41
N ASP A 15 -6.11 23.06 10.72
CA ASP A 15 -4.74 23.59 10.62
C ASP A 15 -4.16 23.96 12.01
N GLU A 16 -5.03 24.16 13.01
CA GLU A 16 -4.70 24.41 14.42
C GLU A 16 -4.98 23.22 15.36
N LEU A 17 -5.51 22.10 14.84
CA LEU A 17 -5.86 20.92 15.64
C LEU A 17 -4.94 19.74 15.34
N ASP A 18 -4.45 19.12 16.39
CA ASP A 18 -3.68 17.89 16.29
C ASP A 18 -4.64 16.70 16.08
N VAL A 19 -5.03 16.46 14.82
CA VAL A 19 -5.84 15.29 14.46
C VAL A 19 -4.93 14.05 14.52
N ALA A 20 -4.99 13.37 15.65
CA ALA A 20 -4.22 12.14 15.89
C ALA A 20 -4.79 10.95 15.11
N LEU A 21 -3.90 10.01 14.75
CA LEU A 21 -4.32 8.72 14.18
C LEU A 21 -5.12 7.92 15.23
N PRO A 22 -6.35 7.49 14.95
CA PRO A 22 -7.15 6.75 15.92
C PRO A 22 -6.46 5.47 16.41
N VAL A 23 -6.44 5.22 17.72
CA VAL A 23 -5.71 4.07 18.30
C VAL A 23 -6.18 2.72 17.74
N HIS A 24 -7.45 2.61 17.38
CA HIS A 24 -8.06 1.37 16.88
C HIS A 24 -7.66 1.01 15.43
N VAL A 25 -6.90 1.86 14.74
CA VAL A 25 -6.48 1.65 13.34
C VAL A 25 -4.99 1.34 13.20
N GLN A 26 -4.32 1.11 14.34
CA GLN A 26 -2.88 0.89 14.40
C GLN A 26 -2.49 -0.24 15.37
N GLN A 27 -1.36 -0.88 15.08
CA GLN A 27 -0.67 -1.82 15.95
C GLN A 27 0.54 -1.17 16.61
N ARG A 28 0.84 -1.61 17.84
CA ARG A 28 2.01 -1.12 18.60
C ARG A 28 3.35 -1.63 18.07
N PHE A 29 3.33 -2.72 17.31
CA PHE A 29 4.51 -3.35 16.75
C PHE A 29 4.40 -3.38 15.23
N ASN A 30 5.46 -2.97 14.56
CA ASN A 30 5.63 -3.01 13.12
C ASN A 30 7.13 -3.22 12.80
N ARG A 31 7.47 -3.38 11.52
CA ARG A 31 8.84 -3.73 11.07
C ARG A 31 9.43 -2.67 10.15
N CYS A 32 9.20 -1.40 10.46
CA CYS A 32 9.85 -0.26 9.83
C CYS A 32 10.52 0.64 10.85
N ASN A 33 11.28 1.61 10.36
CA ASN A 33 12.01 2.60 11.17
C ASN A 33 11.12 3.62 11.93
N LEU A 34 9.79 3.60 11.73
CA LEU A 34 8.83 4.47 12.40
C LEU A 34 7.66 3.67 12.98
N THR A 35 7.04 4.19 14.04
CA THR A 35 5.81 3.62 14.61
C THR A 35 4.59 3.98 13.77
N ALA A 36 3.51 3.19 13.91
CA ALA A 36 2.29 3.33 13.13
C ALA A 36 1.58 4.68 13.35
N ASP A 37 1.56 5.20 14.58
CA ASP A 37 1.00 6.50 14.93
C ASP A 37 1.74 7.63 14.22
N VAL A 38 3.07 7.57 14.17
CA VAL A 38 3.89 8.59 13.51
C VAL A 38 3.68 8.53 12.00
N LEU A 39 3.93 7.39 11.35
CA LEU A 39 3.85 7.30 9.88
C LEU A 39 2.41 7.46 9.35
N GLY A 40 1.40 7.12 10.16
CA GLY A 40 0.00 7.30 9.83
C GLY A 40 -0.54 8.70 10.12
N SER A 41 0.24 9.59 10.73
CA SER A 41 -0.20 10.93 11.11
C SER A 41 -0.18 11.94 9.96
N LEU A 42 -0.89 13.06 10.15
CA LEU A 42 -0.78 14.24 9.29
C LEU A 42 0.58 14.93 9.41
N GLY A 43 1.24 14.83 10.58
CA GLY A 43 2.60 15.34 10.77
C GLY A 43 3.59 14.70 9.81
N TYR A 44 3.55 13.36 9.69
CA TYR A 44 4.34 12.64 8.70
C TYR A 44 3.88 12.93 7.27
N GLN A 45 2.58 13.07 7.02
CA GLN A 45 2.11 13.47 5.69
C GLN A 45 2.70 14.81 5.25
N LYS A 46 2.82 15.80 6.15
CA LYS A 46 3.39 17.13 5.86
C LYS A 46 4.93 17.11 5.79
N HIS A 47 5.57 16.38 6.68
CA HIS A 47 7.03 16.34 6.84
C HIS A 47 7.56 14.91 6.82
N PRO A 48 7.48 14.24 5.66
CA PRO A 48 7.86 12.83 5.59
C PRO A 48 9.38 12.68 5.63
N VAL A 49 9.82 11.60 6.28
CA VAL A 49 11.21 11.11 6.24
C VAL A 49 11.25 9.76 5.54
N PRO A 50 12.40 9.29 5.03
CA PRO A 50 12.49 7.97 4.43
C PRO A 50 11.91 6.88 5.32
N LEU A 51 11.00 6.10 4.76
CA LEU A 51 10.38 4.96 5.42
C LEU A 51 11.07 3.69 4.92
N GLU A 52 11.64 2.93 5.84
CA GLU A 52 12.50 1.78 5.53
C GLU A 52 12.01 0.55 6.30
N ILE A 53 11.84 -0.56 5.58
CA ILE A 53 11.55 -1.85 6.19
C ILE A 53 12.85 -2.39 6.77
N VAL A 54 12.81 -2.73 8.06
CA VAL A 54 13.99 -3.13 8.83
C VAL A 54 14.67 -4.34 8.17
N GLY A 55 15.96 -4.18 7.84
CA GLY A 55 16.82 -5.24 7.30
C GLY A 55 16.69 -5.50 5.79
N SER A 56 15.70 -4.91 5.11
CA SER A 56 15.51 -5.16 3.66
C SER A 56 16.70 -4.65 2.84
N HIS A 57 17.15 -3.43 3.08
CA HIS A 57 18.27 -2.88 2.32
C HIS A 57 19.60 -3.59 2.65
N GLU A 58 19.84 -3.91 3.92
CA GLU A 58 21.07 -4.52 4.41
C GLU A 58 21.29 -5.92 3.84
N LEU A 59 20.22 -6.74 3.82
CA LEU A 59 20.24 -8.10 3.27
C LEU A 59 20.50 -8.10 1.76
N HIS A 60 20.04 -7.07 1.07
CA HIS A 60 20.06 -6.98 -0.40
C HIS A 60 21.02 -5.91 -0.94
N LYS A 61 21.96 -5.40 -0.13
CA LYS A 61 22.89 -4.33 -0.49
C LYS A 61 23.66 -4.55 -1.80
N ARG A 62 24.00 -5.81 -2.11
CA ARG A 62 24.71 -6.17 -3.35
C ARG A 62 23.86 -5.98 -4.60
N LEU A 63 22.54 -6.16 -4.49
CA LEU A 63 21.62 -5.88 -5.58
C LEU A 63 21.59 -4.38 -5.87
N PHE A 64 21.36 -3.57 -4.83
CA PHE A 64 21.25 -2.11 -4.99
C PHE A 64 22.55 -1.49 -5.52
N ALA A 65 23.72 -1.95 -5.05
CA ALA A 65 25.00 -1.52 -5.60
C ALA A 65 25.14 -1.82 -7.11
N ARG A 66 24.66 -2.98 -7.58
CA ARG A 66 24.64 -3.30 -9.02
C ARG A 66 23.62 -2.47 -9.80
N LEU A 67 22.47 -2.18 -9.19
CA LEU A 67 21.47 -1.31 -9.81
C LEU A 67 22.00 0.10 -10.01
N ASP A 68 22.91 0.58 -9.15
CA ASP A 68 23.48 1.92 -9.26
C ASP A 68 24.31 2.14 -10.53
N GLU A 69 24.97 1.07 -10.99
CA GLU A 69 25.78 1.05 -12.21
C GLU A 69 24.93 1.12 -13.50
N ILE A 70 23.61 0.93 -13.41
CA ILE A 70 22.71 0.83 -14.56
C ILE A 70 21.91 2.13 -14.74
N LYS A 71 22.16 2.84 -15.84
CA LYS A 71 21.45 4.08 -16.19
C LYS A 71 19.98 3.84 -16.62
N GLY A 72 19.73 2.79 -17.41
CA GLY A 72 18.42 2.54 -18.01
C GLY A 72 17.44 1.88 -17.05
N ARG A 73 16.29 2.53 -16.81
CA ARG A 73 15.21 2.01 -15.96
C ARG A 73 14.75 0.60 -16.32
N LYS A 74 14.55 0.33 -17.62
CA LYS A 74 14.14 -1.00 -18.10
C LYS A 74 15.15 -2.09 -17.70
N LYS A 75 16.44 -1.84 -17.90
CA LYS A 75 17.52 -2.76 -17.54
C LYS A 75 17.62 -2.98 -16.02
N ARG A 76 17.34 -1.96 -15.21
CA ARG A 76 17.25 -2.12 -13.75
C ARG A 76 16.09 -3.00 -13.34
N ALA A 77 14.93 -2.83 -13.98
CA ALA A 77 13.76 -3.66 -13.72
C ALA A 77 13.99 -5.11 -14.16
N GLU A 78 14.68 -5.34 -15.27
CA GLU A 78 15.12 -6.69 -15.71
C GLU A 78 16.06 -7.32 -14.68
N LEU A 79 17.13 -6.63 -14.27
CA LEU A 79 18.08 -7.15 -13.27
C LEU A 79 17.39 -7.43 -11.92
N PHE A 80 16.50 -6.55 -11.46
CA PHE A 80 15.73 -6.78 -10.23
C PHE A 80 14.87 -8.03 -10.36
N GLN A 81 14.16 -8.21 -11.47
CA GLN A 81 13.32 -9.39 -11.70
C GLN A 81 14.13 -10.68 -11.75
N ASP A 82 15.31 -10.67 -12.39
CA ASP A 82 16.23 -11.81 -12.41
C ASP A 82 16.72 -12.14 -11.00
N TYR A 83 17.07 -11.11 -10.22
CA TYR A 83 17.46 -11.27 -8.82
C TYR A 83 16.34 -11.92 -7.99
N MET A 84 15.10 -11.45 -8.14
CA MET A 84 13.94 -12.04 -7.45
C MET A 84 13.74 -13.50 -7.85
N THR A 85 13.83 -13.83 -9.13
CA THR A 85 13.71 -15.20 -9.64
C THR A 85 14.76 -16.13 -9.01
N VAL A 86 16.02 -15.69 -8.94
CA VAL A 86 17.11 -16.51 -8.41
C VAL A 86 17.06 -16.59 -6.88
N HIS A 87 16.93 -15.45 -6.20
CA HIS A 87 16.99 -15.38 -4.74
C HIS A 87 15.84 -16.14 -4.07
N PHE A 88 14.63 -16.04 -4.63
CA PHE A 88 13.44 -16.74 -4.13
C PHE A 88 13.11 -18.01 -4.93
N THR A 89 14.06 -18.51 -5.74
CA THR A 89 13.93 -19.75 -6.52
C THR A 89 12.58 -19.89 -7.25
N LEU A 90 12.07 -18.80 -7.84
CA LEU A 90 10.69 -18.72 -8.34
C LEU A 90 10.40 -19.71 -9.47
N GLU A 91 11.43 -20.05 -10.26
CA GLU A 91 11.35 -21.03 -11.36
C GLU A 91 11.83 -22.43 -10.97
N ARG A 92 12.41 -22.59 -9.78
CA ARG A 92 12.94 -23.86 -9.25
C ARG A 92 12.43 -24.08 -7.82
N PRO A 93 11.10 -24.19 -7.62
CA PRO A 93 10.51 -24.24 -6.28
C PRO A 93 10.98 -25.42 -5.43
N GLU A 94 11.47 -26.51 -6.04
CA GLU A 94 12.03 -27.67 -5.33
C GLU A 94 13.28 -27.30 -4.53
N GLU A 95 14.08 -26.33 -5.01
CA GLU A 95 15.24 -25.80 -4.28
C GLU A 95 14.82 -25.02 -3.01
N ALA A 96 13.56 -24.57 -2.94
CA ALA A 96 12.94 -23.97 -1.76
C ALA A 96 12.09 -24.98 -0.95
N GLY A 97 12.27 -26.28 -1.17
CA GLY A 97 11.62 -27.33 -0.38
C GLY A 97 10.20 -27.69 -0.85
N TYR A 98 9.79 -27.26 -2.04
CA TYR A 98 8.56 -27.77 -2.65
C TYR A 98 8.68 -29.25 -3.01
N THR A 99 7.62 -30.02 -2.73
CA THR A 99 7.51 -31.44 -3.15
C THR A 99 6.39 -31.60 -4.18
N PRO A 100 6.67 -32.14 -5.37
CA PRO A 100 5.66 -32.45 -6.38
C PRO A 100 4.55 -33.37 -5.86
N GLY A 101 3.33 -33.21 -6.39
CA GLY A 101 2.21 -34.10 -6.08
C GLY A 101 1.39 -33.73 -4.83
N SER A 102 1.76 -32.68 -4.09
CA SER A 102 0.88 -32.13 -3.05
C SER A 102 -0.46 -31.65 -3.63
N ARG A 103 -1.56 -31.87 -2.91
CA ARG A 103 -2.92 -31.42 -3.30
C ARG A 103 -3.04 -29.89 -3.34
N PHE A 104 -2.19 -29.16 -2.61
CA PHE A 104 -2.22 -27.70 -2.48
C PHE A 104 -0.99 -27.05 -3.12
N GLN A 105 -0.85 -27.17 -4.45
CA GLN A 105 0.28 -26.62 -5.20
C GLN A 105 0.16 -25.10 -5.36
N ARG A 106 1.06 -24.34 -4.74
CA ARG A 106 1.11 -22.87 -4.81
C ARG A 106 2.44 -22.32 -5.35
N ILE A 107 3.12 -23.12 -6.16
CA ILE A 107 4.41 -22.78 -6.79
C ILE A 107 4.38 -21.49 -7.64
N LYS A 108 3.19 -21.06 -8.10
CA LYS A 108 3.00 -19.82 -8.90
C LYS A 108 2.49 -18.63 -8.07
N THR A 109 2.49 -18.73 -6.74
CA THR A 109 2.06 -17.64 -5.85
C THR A 109 3.26 -16.85 -5.39
N ASP A 110 3.78 -16.03 -6.31
CA ASP A 110 4.88 -15.09 -6.11
C ASP A 110 4.37 -13.64 -6.08
N TYR A 111 5.26 -12.68 -5.85
CA TYR A 111 4.93 -11.25 -5.85
C TYR A 111 4.24 -10.79 -7.15
N ARG A 112 4.56 -11.38 -8.31
CA ARG A 112 3.96 -11.03 -9.61
C ARG A 112 2.48 -11.42 -9.65
N ARG A 113 2.13 -12.58 -9.10
CA ARG A 113 0.73 -12.97 -8.94
C ARG A 113 0.01 -12.07 -7.95
N ILE A 114 0.62 -11.77 -6.81
CA ILE A 114 0.01 -10.93 -5.77
C ILE A 114 -0.31 -9.53 -6.31
N LEU A 115 0.65 -8.89 -6.99
CA LEU A 115 0.44 -7.56 -7.59
C LEU A 115 -0.65 -7.59 -8.67
N ARG A 116 -0.69 -8.61 -9.54
CA ARG A 116 -1.76 -8.73 -10.54
C ARG A 116 -3.13 -8.99 -9.91
N GLY A 117 -3.18 -9.77 -8.84
CA GLY A 117 -4.42 -10.05 -8.11
C GLY A 117 -4.99 -8.78 -7.46
N TRP A 118 -4.13 -7.88 -6.98
CA TRP A 118 -4.57 -6.56 -6.51
C TRP A 118 -5.25 -5.74 -7.62
N LEU A 119 -4.62 -5.63 -8.79
CA LEU A 119 -5.18 -4.90 -9.93
C LEU A 119 -6.55 -5.46 -10.36
N PHE A 120 -6.75 -6.78 -10.20
CA PHE A 120 -7.98 -7.44 -10.60
C PHE A 120 -9.10 -7.29 -9.56
N ASN A 121 -8.77 -7.44 -8.28
CA ASN A 121 -9.74 -7.33 -7.20
C ASN A 121 -9.06 -6.87 -5.89
N PRO A 122 -9.21 -5.58 -5.49
CA PRO A 122 -8.63 -5.03 -4.26
C PRO A 122 -9.30 -5.55 -2.97
N ASP A 123 -10.36 -6.35 -3.12
CA ASP A 123 -11.06 -7.07 -2.06
C ASP A 123 -10.91 -8.60 -2.20
N GLY A 124 -10.01 -9.06 -3.07
CA GLY A 124 -9.70 -10.48 -3.29
C GLY A 124 -8.60 -11.04 -2.40
N GLN A 125 -8.31 -12.34 -2.53
CA GLN A 125 -7.34 -13.04 -1.67
C GLN A 125 -5.94 -12.43 -1.74
N GLU A 126 -5.45 -12.11 -2.95
CA GLU A 126 -4.16 -11.46 -3.16
C GLU A 126 -4.09 -10.08 -2.49
N ALA A 127 -5.20 -9.32 -2.48
CA ALA A 127 -5.27 -8.05 -1.77
C ALA A 127 -5.28 -8.22 -0.25
N ALA A 128 -5.90 -9.28 0.27
CA ALA A 128 -5.83 -9.62 1.70
C ALA A 128 -4.38 -9.84 2.16
N VAL A 129 -3.57 -10.50 1.32
CA VAL A 129 -2.13 -10.71 1.56
C VAL A 129 -1.39 -9.37 1.67
N ILE A 130 -1.60 -8.45 0.72
CA ILE A 130 -0.87 -7.17 0.74
C ILE A 130 -1.33 -6.29 1.90
N LYS A 131 -2.64 -6.19 2.15
CA LYS A 131 -3.20 -5.47 3.31
C LYS A 131 -2.61 -6.03 4.61
N GLY A 132 -2.49 -7.36 4.71
CA GLY A 132 -1.84 -8.04 5.83
C GLY A 132 -0.33 -7.78 5.95
N TRP A 133 0.38 -7.72 4.82
CA TRP A 133 1.78 -7.32 4.77
C TRP A 133 1.96 -5.87 5.26
N VAL A 134 1.05 -4.95 4.88
CA VAL A 134 1.05 -3.57 5.39
C VAL A 134 0.88 -3.54 6.91
N VAL A 135 -0.04 -4.33 7.47
CA VAL A 135 -0.18 -4.47 8.93
C VAL A 135 1.17 -4.91 9.52
N SER A 136 1.77 -5.95 8.96
CA SER A 136 3.00 -6.58 9.43
C SER A 136 4.23 -5.65 9.39
N ARG A 137 4.31 -4.75 8.39
CA ARG A 137 5.47 -3.88 8.14
C ARG A 137 5.30 -2.47 8.69
N PHE A 138 4.13 -1.88 8.52
CA PHE A 138 3.84 -0.49 8.87
C PHE A 138 2.90 -0.35 10.06
N GLY A 139 2.24 -1.43 10.51
CA GLY A 139 1.37 -1.40 11.69
C GLY A 139 0.01 -0.74 11.44
N LEU A 140 -0.33 -0.39 10.21
CA LEU A 140 -1.63 0.21 9.87
C LEU A 140 -2.65 -0.89 9.59
N LEU A 141 -3.76 -0.89 10.34
CA LEU A 141 -4.84 -1.85 10.20
C LEU A 141 -5.76 -1.50 9.02
N PRO A 142 -6.19 -2.49 8.21
CA PRO A 142 -7.16 -2.23 7.16
C PRO A 142 -8.51 -1.88 7.79
N ARG A 143 -9.24 -0.96 7.15
CA ARG A 143 -10.61 -0.55 7.52
C ARG A 143 -11.66 -1.17 6.59
N TRP A 144 -11.23 -1.68 5.45
CA TRP A 144 -12.11 -2.30 4.45
C TRP A 144 -11.45 -3.47 3.71
N HIS A 145 -12.18 -4.57 3.57
CA HIS A 145 -11.88 -5.69 2.68
C HIS A 145 -13.16 -6.51 2.44
N ASP A 146 -13.83 -6.31 1.30
CA ASP A 146 -15.14 -6.91 0.99
C ASP A 146 -16.17 -6.69 2.12
N GLY A 147 -16.04 -5.57 2.84
CA GLY A 147 -16.77 -5.26 4.07
C GLY A 147 -15.95 -4.40 5.04
N VAL A 148 -16.65 -3.77 5.99
CA VAL A 148 -16.04 -2.92 7.04
C VAL A 148 -15.28 -3.81 8.04
N LEU A 149 -14.07 -3.40 8.42
CA LEU A 149 -13.18 -4.11 9.35
C LEU A 149 -13.01 -3.35 10.67
N ASP A 150 -14.10 -2.87 11.26
CA ASP A 150 -14.10 -2.07 12.48
C ASP A 150 -14.14 -2.89 13.78
N ASP A 151 -14.54 -4.14 13.71
CA ASP A 151 -14.58 -5.09 14.82
C ASP A 151 -13.82 -6.39 14.49
N CYS A 152 -12.84 -6.74 15.33
CA CYS A 152 -12.04 -7.96 15.20
C CYS A 152 -12.83 -9.26 15.44
N HIS A 153 -14.04 -9.16 16.01
CA HIS A 153 -14.96 -10.27 16.21
C HIS A 153 -16.00 -10.41 15.09
N SER A 154 -16.01 -9.50 14.11
CA SER A 154 -16.96 -9.54 13.01
C SER A 154 -16.66 -10.68 12.01
N GLU A 155 -17.70 -11.14 11.32
CA GLU A 155 -17.57 -12.12 10.23
C GLU A 155 -16.70 -11.58 9.08
N ALA A 156 -16.79 -10.28 8.78
CA ALA A 156 -15.97 -9.63 7.77
C ALA A 156 -14.47 -9.71 8.13
N TYR A 157 -14.13 -9.45 9.40
CA TYR A 157 -12.76 -9.57 9.88
C TYR A 157 -12.25 -11.01 9.84
N ALA A 158 -13.06 -11.98 10.27
CA ALA A 158 -12.72 -13.39 10.18
C ALA A 158 -12.49 -13.84 8.73
N LYS A 159 -13.34 -13.41 7.78
CA LYS A 159 -13.20 -13.69 6.35
C LYS A 159 -11.92 -13.09 5.78
N TYR A 160 -11.61 -11.83 6.12
CA TYR A 160 -10.37 -11.18 5.72
C TYR A 160 -9.13 -11.97 6.21
N LEU A 161 -9.09 -12.35 7.49
CA LEU A 161 -8.00 -13.15 8.04
C LEU A 161 -7.88 -14.52 7.35
N GLN A 162 -9.01 -15.17 7.08
CA GLN A 162 -9.03 -16.43 6.36
C GLN A 162 -8.46 -16.29 4.94
N MET A 163 -8.82 -15.21 4.22
CA MET A 163 -8.29 -14.92 2.88
C MET A 163 -6.79 -14.62 2.93
N GLN A 164 -6.34 -13.82 3.91
CA GLN A 164 -4.91 -13.55 4.11
C GLN A 164 -4.13 -14.85 4.40
N ALA A 165 -4.58 -15.64 5.37
CA ALA A 165 -3.94 -16.90 5.75
C ALA A 165 -3.90 -17.89 4.59
N ASN A 166 -5.02 -18.01 3.87
CA ASN A 166 -5.08 -18.83 2.66
C ASN A 166 -4.12 -18.31 1.60
N GLY A 167 -4.02 -17.00 1.39
CA GLY A 167 -3.11 -16.38 0.43
C GLY A 167 -1.63 -16.69 0.71
N LEU A 168 -1.23 -16.63 1.99
CA LEU A 168 0.14 -16.88 2.45
C LEU A 168 0.50 -18.37 2.58
N TYR A 169 -0.49 -19.23 2.80
CA TYR A 169 -0.28 -20.66 3.03
C TYR A 169 0.54 -21.31 1.90
N ASN A 170 1.59 -22.06 2.28
CA ASN A 170 2.46 -22.81 1.39
C ASN A 170 3.11 -21.95 0.27
N THR A 171 3.46 -20.71 0.58
CA THR A 171 4.19 -19.80 -0.32
C THR A 171 5.66 -19.70 0.08
N ASN A 172 6.53 -19.42 -0.90
CA ASN A 172 7.96 -19.28 -0.64
C ASN A 172 8.32 -17.84 -0.25
N ALA A 173 8.45 -17.57 1.05
CA ALA A 173 8.89 -16.29 1.60
C ALA A 173 8.18 -15.05 1.02
N LEU A 174 6.87 -15.18 0.73
CA LEU A 174 6.13 -14.20 -0.06
C LEU A 174 6.14 -12.78 0.54
N GLU A 175 6.09 -12.65 1.86
CA GLU A 175 6.17 -11.32 2.49
C GLU A 175 7.55 -10.67 2.28
N SER A 176 8.65 -11.43 2.30
CA SER A 176 9.99 -10.93 1.97
C SER A 176 10.10 -10.54 0.50
N GLN A 177 9.35 -11.21 -0.39
CA GLN A 177 9.26 -10.77 -1.78
C GLN A 177 8.58 -9.39 -1.89
N LEU A 178 7.54 -9.12 -1.09
CA LEU A 178 6.87 -7.81 -1.04
C LEU A 178 7.77 -6.74 -0.39
N ASP A 179 8.57 -7.10 0.62
CA ASP A 179 9.59 -6.21 1.19
C ASP A 179 10.58 -5.74 0.11
N MET A 180 10.96 -6.63 -0.80
CA MET A 180 11.83 -6.30 -1.93
C MET A 180 11.15 -5.46 -3.01
N VAL A 181 9.86 -5.69 -3.28
CA VAL A 181 9.07 -4.82 -4.18
C VAL A 181 9.04 -3.40 -3.62
N TYR A 182 8.75 -3.23 -2.32
CA TYR A 182 8.75 -1.93 -1.68
C TYR A 182 10.13 -1.26 -1.75
N ALA A 183 11.20 -1.98 -1.35
CA ALA A 183 12.56 -1.43 -1.36
C ALA A 183 13.02 -1.00 -2.77
N TYR A 184 12.69 -1.79 -3.80
CA TYR A 184 12.97 -1.44 -5.19
C TYR A 184 12.13 -0.27 -5.70
N CYS A 185 10.85 -0.20 -5.31
CA CYS A 185 9.99 0.96 -5.59
C CYS A 185 10.62 2.24 -5.01
N GLN A 186 11.04 2.22 -3.75
CA GLN A 186 11.69 3.36 -3.08
C GLN A 186 13.04 3.72 -3.71
N TYR A 187 13.80 2.73 -4.20
CA TYR A 187 15.02 2.97 -4.97
C TYR A 187 14.74 3.69 -6.29
N GLU A 188 13.74 3.25 -7.07
CA GLU A 188 13.38 3.89 -8.33
C GLU A 188 12.75 5.28 -8.15
N LEU A 189 11.93 5.48 -7.12
CA LEU A 189 11.32 6.78 -6.83
C LEU A 189 12.36 7.83 -6.46
N ARG A 190 13.38 7.49 -5.66
CA ARG A 190 14.51 8.40 -5.36
C ARG A 190 15.24 8.85 -6.62
N ARG A 191 15.34 7.97 -7.63
CA ARG A 191 15.95 8.31 -8.93
C ARG A 191 15.01 9.11 -9.84
N ARG A 192 13.71 8.82 -9.80
CA ARG A 192 12.69 9.54 -10.58
C ARG A 192 12.49 10.96 -10.05
N PHE A 193 12.55 11.14 -8.73
CA PHE A 193 12.20 12.37 -8.03
C PHE A 193 13.28 12.77 -7.00
N PRO A 194 14.49 13.18 -7.42
CA PRO A 194 15.62 13.40 -6.52
C PRO A 194 15.42 14.53 -5.51
N SER A 195 14.54 15.49 -5.80
CA SER A 195 14.29 16.69 -4.98
C SER A 195 12.84 16.81 -4.50
N GLN A 196 12.01 15.77 -4.70
CA GLN A 196 10.61 15.79 -4.26
C GLN A 196 10.41 14.72 -3.18
N VAL A 197 9.61 15.05 -2.18
CA VAL A 197 9.22 14.13 -1.10
C VAL A 197 7.72 13.82 -1.11
N HIS A 198 6.96 14.49 -1.98
CA HIS A 198 5.54 14.28 -2.25
C HIS A 198 5.30 14.03 -3.72
N TRP A 199 4.22 13.30 -4.01
CA TRP A 199 3.68 13.07 -5.34
C TRP A 199 2.19 13.40 -5.31
N MET A 200 1.77 14.35 -6.14
CA MET A 200 0.35 14.64 -6.34
C MET A 200 -0.31 13.47 -7.07
N LEU A 201 -1.35 12.92 -6.46
CA LEU A 201 -2.09 11.78 -6.96
C LEU A 201 -3.61 12.01 -6.84
N TYR A 202 -4.36 11.27 -7.65
CA TYR A 202 -5.80 11.42 -7.78
C TYR A 202 -6.52 10.09 -7.56
N ARG A 203 -7.74 10.16 -7.05
CA ARG A 203 -8.63 9.00 -6.94
C ARG A 203 -10.07 9.42 -7.18
N GLY A 204 -10.76 8.74 -8.09
CA GLY A 204 -12.20 8.88 -8.27
C GLY A 204 -12.94 8.29 -7.06
N VAL A 205 -13.92 9.01 -6.55
CA VAL A 205 -14.73 8.58 -5.39
C VAL A 205 -16.20 8.85 -5.64
N ASN A 206 -17.03 7.81 -5.54
CA ASN A 206 -18.48 7.92 -5.71
C ASN A 206 -19.12 8.71 -4.56
N GLN A 207 -18.71 8.46 -3.33
CA GLN A 207 -19.17 9.20 -2.16
C GLN A 207 -18.01 9.42 -1.20
N VAL A 208 -17.77 10.68 -0.83
CA VAL A 208 -16.71 11.04 0.13
C VAL A 208 -16.96 10.41 1.51
N ASP A 209 -18.23 10.14 1.83
CA ASP A 209 -18.66 9.57 3.11
C ASP A 209 -18.35 8.06 3.22
N GLN A 210 -17.80 7.44 2.16
CA GLN A 210 -17.22 6.08 2.23
C GLN A 210 -15.91 6.05 3.04
N TYR A 211 -15.28 7.22 3.23
CA TYR A 211 -14.12 7.36 4.08
C TYR A 211 -14.54 7.85 5.47
N GLU A 212 -13.82 7.40 6.48
CA GLU A 212 -13.91 8.00 7.80
C GLU A 212 -13.31 9.42 7.73
N VAL A 213 -14.17 10.44 7.86
CA VAL A 213 -13.79 11.86 7.85
C VAL A 213 -13.55 12.32 9.28
N LEU A 214 -12.34 12.75 9.59
CA LEU A 214 -11.95 13.17 10.95
C LEU A 214 -12.04 14.68 11.14
N ALA A 215 -11.89 15.46 10.06
CA ALA A 215 -12.06 16.91 10.08
C ALA A 215 -12.49 17.45 8.71
N LYS A 216 -13.15 18.61 8.72
CA LYS A 216 -13.53 19.34 7.51
C LYS A 216 -12.86 20.70 7.51
N GLY A 217 -12.39 21.12 6.34
CA GLY A 217 -11.78 22.43 6.14
C GLY A 217 -12.52 23.23 5.08
N LYS A 218 -12.05 24.46 4.86
CA LYS A 218 -12.56 25.34 3.79
C LYS A 218 -12.21 24.76 2.41
N LYS A 219 -12.96 25.18 1.38
CA LYS A 219 -12.70 24.88 -0.04
C LYS A 219 -12.62 23.37 -0.36
N GLY A 220 -13.45 22.56 0.28
CA GLY A 220 -13.51 21.11 0.01
C GLY A 220 -12.36 20.30 0.61
N ARG A 221 -11.49 20.90 1.44
CA ARG A 221 -10.46 20.15 2.18
C ARG A 221 -11.08 19.29 3.26
N ARG A 222 -10.56 18.08 3.43
CA ARG A 222 -10.97 17.13 4.48
C ARG A 222 -9.76 16.37 4.98
N VAL A 223 -9.79 16.00 6.25
CA VAL A 223 -8.91 14.94 6.77
C VAL A 223 -9.68 13.64 6.72
N VAL A 224 -9.17 12.68 5.96
CA VAL A 224 -9.75 11.34 5.83
C VAL A 224 -8.77 10.28 6.32
N LEU A 225 -9.30 9.19 6.86
CA LEU A 225 -8.53 7.98 7.07
C LEU A 225 -8.61 7.11 5.82
N LEU A 226 -7.48 6.96 5.13
CA LEU A 226 -7.36 6.01 4.02
C LEU A 226 -7.30 4.58 4.57
N ASN A 227 -7.82 3.62 3.79
CA ASN A 227 -7.55 2.21 4.06
C ASN A 227 -6.03 1.97 4.04
N ASN A 228 -5.54 0.96 4.77
CA ASN A 228 -4.10 0.76 4.95
C ASN A 228 -3.32 0.57 3.64
N LEU A 229 -4.00 0.13 2.58
CA LEU A 229 -3.55 0.22 1.20
C LEU A 229 -4.67 0.75 0.32
N SER A 230 -4.35 1.69 -0.56
CA SER A 230 -5.30 2.33 -1.48
C SER A 230 -4.66 2.58 -2.84
N SER A 231 -5.48 2.56 -3.89
CA SER A 231 -5.06 2.83 -5.27
C SER A 231 -5.28 4.30 -5.64
N PHE A 232 -4.33 4.89 -6.35
CA PHE A 232 -4.43 6.22 -6.93
C PHE A 232 -3.91 6.20 -8.38
N THR A 233 -4.04 7.33 -9.08
CA THR A 233 -3.50 7.54 -10.42
C THR A 233 -2.70 8.85 -10.46
N GLU A 234 -1.69 8.93 -11.33
CA GLU A 234 -0.97 10.19 -11.62
C GLU A 234 -1.76 11.09 -12.59
N ASP A 235 -2.74 10.53 -13.29
CA ASP A 235 -3.60 11.22 -14.24
C ASP A 235 -4.95 11.60 -13.61
N ARG A 236 -5.25 12.90 -13.59
CA ARG A 236 -6.50 13.45 -13.07
C ARG A 236 -7.69 13.08 -13.95
N GLU A 237 -7.54 13.07 -15.27
CA GLU A 237 -8.62 12.70 -16.21
C GLU A 237 -9.01 11.24 -16.01
N ARG A 238 -8.02 10.37 -15.77
CA ARG A 238 -8.28 8.98 -15.42
C ARG A 238 -9.10 8.84 -14.14
N ALA A 239 -8.87 9.68 -13.12
CA ALA A 239 -9.66 9.64 -11.89
C ALA A 239 -11.14 10.02 -12.09
N ASP A 240 -11.43 10.83 -13.12
CA ASP A 240 -12.79 11.25 -13.52
C ASP A 240 -13.65 10.06 -13.96
N GLU A 241 -13.03 9.00 -14.50
CA GLU A 241 -13.74 7.80 -14.97
C GLU A 241 -14.38 6.98 -13.83
N PHE A 242 -13.99 7.22 -12.57
CA PHE A 242 -14.27 6.31 -11.43
C PHE A 242 -15.15 6.89 -10.31
N GLY A 243 -15.78 8.06 -10.50
CA GLY A 243 -16.84 8.50 -9.58
C GLY A 243 -17.25 9.96 -9.69
N ASP A 244 -18.18 10.36 -8.84
CA ASP A 244 -18.81 11.70 -8.87
C ASP A 244 -17.88 12.84 -8.42
N TYR A 245 -16.79 12.50 -7.74
CA TYR A 245 -15.81 13.44 -7.21
C TYR A 245 -14.38 12.95 -7.43
N ILE A 246 -13.46 13.90 -7.53
CA ILE A 246 -12.02 13.64 -7.55
C ILE A 246 -11.43 14.01 -6.19
N MET A 247 -10.74 13.05 -5.58
CA MET A 247 -9.89 13.25 -4.42
C MET A 247 -8.46 13.58 -4.88
N GLU A 248 -8.00 14.80 -4.62
CA GLU A 248 -6.63 15.26 -4.87
C GLU A 248 -5.81 15.16 -3.58
N VAL A 249 -4.64 14.51 -3.64
CA VAL A 249 -3.81 14.24 -2.45
C VAL A 249 -2.32 14.37 -2.76
N GLU A 250 -1.60 15.12 -1.93
CA GLU A 250 -0.13 15.07 -1.90
C GLU A 250 0.33 13.90 -1.03
N ILE A 251 0.75 12.82 -1.68
CA ILE A 251 1.19 11.59 -1.01
C ILE A 251 2.71 11.63 -0.81
N PRO A 252 3.22 11.42 0.42
CA PRO A 252 4.64 11.16 0.62
C PRO A 252 5.14 10.02 -0.27
N ILE A 253 6.21 10.22 -1.04
CA ILE A 253 6.73 9.19 -1.96
C ILE A 253 7.12 7.90 -1.21
N TYR A 254 7.49 8.03 0.07
CA TYR A 254 7.85 6.91 0.93
C TYR A 254 6.65 6.02 1.32
N LYS A 255 5.41 6.48 1.12
CA LYS A 255 4.19 5.66 1.27
C LYS A 255 3.84 4.89 -0.01
N VAL A 256 4.50 5.14 -1.14
CA VAL A 256 4.21 4.43 -2.39
C VAL A 256 4.79 3.02 -2.33
N PHE A 257 3.92 2.02 -2.35
CA PHE A 257 4.31 0.62 -2.35
C PHE A 257 4.74 0.12 -3.73
N CYS A 258 3.96 0.43 -4.76
CA CYS A 258 4.20 0.02 -6.14
C CYS A 258 3.49 0.98 -7.09
N TYR A 259 3.94 1.09 -8.32
CA TYR A 259 3.28 1.88 -9.36
C TYR A 259 3.43 1.23 -10.73
N ASN A 260 2.47 1.46 -11.63
CA ASN A 260 2.30 0.74 -12.90
C ASN A 260 3.60 0.56 -13.69
N ALA A 261 4.35 1.65 -13.90
CA ALA A 261 5.56 1.61 -14.72
C ALA A 261 6.77 0.94 -14.05
N LEU A 262 6.70 0.55 -12.76
CA LEU A 262 7.83 -0.02 -12.00
C LEU A 262 8.36 -1.32 -12.65
N PHE A 263 7.45 -2.15 -13.17
CA PHE A 263 7.77 -3.43 -13.81
C PHE A 263 7.21 -3.48 -15.24
N PRO A 264 8.05 -3.25 -16.27
CA PRO A 264 7.61 -3.28 -17.65
C PRO A 264 6.89 -4.59 -18.00
N GLY A 265 5.62 -4.48 -18.42
CA GLY A 265 4.81 -5.62 -18.88
C GLY A 265 4.17 -6.49 -17.80
N LEU A 266 4.45 -6.24 -16.51
CA LEU A 266 3.84 -6.97 -15.40
C LEU A 266 2.48 -6.39 -14.99
N LEU A 267 2.43 -5.07 -14.86
CA LEU A 267 1.21 -4.31 -14.61
C LEU A 267 0.77 -3.76 -15.97
N LYS A 268 -0.36 -4.27 -16.47
CA LYS A 268 -1.01 -3.77 -17.68
C LYS A 268 -2.37 -3.25 -17.24
N GLY A 269 -2.45 -1.97 -16.94
CA GLY A 269 -3.65 -1.34 -16.41
C GLY A 269 -3.41 0.11 -16.01
N GLU A 270 -4.52 0.81 -15.86
CA GLU A 270 -4.82 2.19 -15.45
C GLU A 270 -3.79 2.91 -14.55
N GLU A 271 -2.60 3.24 -15.03
CA GLU A 271 -1.59 4.12 -14.40
C GLU A 271 -1.52 4.10 -12.85
N GLU A 272 -1.71 2.91 -12.27
CA GLU A 272 -2.08 2.79 -10.87
C GLU A 272 -0.86 2.99 -9.97
N VAL A 273 -1.06 3.71 -8.88
CA VAL A 273 -0.12 3.93 -7.80
C VAL A 273 -0.72 3.37 -6.51
N MET A 274 -0.11 2.31 -5.97
CA MET A 274 -0.52 1.66 -4.72
C MET A 274 0.15 2.38 -3.55
N VAL A 275 -0.64 2.89 -2.61
CA VAL A 275 -0.19 3.77 -1.53
C VAL A 275 -0.57 3.18 -0.17
N VAL A 276 0.42 3.12 0.73
CA VAL A 276 0.22 2.83 2.16
C VAL A 276 -0.54 3.99 2.81
N GLY A 277 -1.61 3.66 3.54
CA GLY A 277 -2.59 4.63 4.03
C GLY A 277 -2.20 5.41 5.29
N GLY A 278 -3.18 5.59 6.17
CA GLY A 278 -3.13 6.50 7.32
C GLY A 278 -3.98 7.75 7.07
N LEU A 279 -3.79 8.77 7.89
CA LEU A 279 -4.46 10.06 7.70
C LEU A 279 -3.93 10.75 6.44
N ALA A 280 -4.86 11.35 5.71
CA ALA A 280 -4.57 12.18 4.57
C ALA A 280 -5.41 13.47 4.64
N ASP A 281 -4.76 14.61 4.57
CA ASP A 281 -5.38 15.83 4.05
C ASP A 281 -5.60 15.68 2.56
N VAL A 282 -6.84 15.87 2.15
CA VAL A 282 -7.29 15.71 0.77
C VAL A 282 -8.13 16.90 0.38
N LYS A 283 -8.09 17.25 -0.90
CA LYS A 283 -9.03 18.20 -1.49
C LYS A 283 -10.02 17.44 -2.35
N ILE A 284 -11.31 17.59 -2.03
CA ILE A 284 -12.39 17.04 -2.84
C ILE A 284 -12.83 18.08 -3.85
N CYS A 285 -12.74 17.71 -5.11
CA CYS A 285 -13.24 18.49 -6.24
C CYS A 285 -14.47 17.78 -6.81
N THR A 286 -15.54 18.53 -7.11
CA THR A 286 -16.57 18.07 -8.04
C THR A 286 -15.98 18.04 -9.44
N MET A 287 -16.45 17.09 -10.26
CA MET A 287 -16.17 17.09 -11.71
C MET A 287 -16.64 18.40 -12.34
#